data_AF-A0ABC8S3W6-F1
#
_entry.id   AF-A0ABC8S3W6-F1
#
_cell.length_a   1.000
_cell.length_b   1.000
_cell.length_c   1.000
_cell.angle_alpha   90.00
_cell.angle_beta   90.00
_cell.angle_gamma   90.00
#
_symmetry.space_group_name_H-M   'P 1'
#
loop_
_entity.id
_entity.type
_entity.pdbx_description
1 polymer ?
#
loop_
_entity_poly.entity_id
_entity_poly.type
_entity_poly.pdbx_seq_one_letter_code
_entity_poly.pdbx_strand_id
1 'polypeptide(L)' 'MKVVALVSGGKDSCYAMMKCVQYGHEIVALANLLPADDSIDELDSYMYQTFGHQMVVSYAKCMGVPLFRRRIQGST' A
#
# COMPACT_ATOMS: atom_id res chain seq x y z
N MET A 1 12.99 -8.60 -11.89
CA MET A 1 13.03 -9.32 -10.58
C MET A 1 11.62 -9.39 -10.02
N LYS A 2 11.33 -10.33 -9.11
CA LYS A 2 10.05 -10.38 -8.37
C LYS A 2 10.09 -9.40 -7.20
N VAL A 3 9.10 -8.52 -7.09
CA VAL A 3 9.07 -7.44 -6.09
C VAL A 3 7.72 -7.39 -5.35
N VAL A 4 7.75 -6.87 -4.13
CA VAL A 4 6.55 -6.51 -3.36
C VAL A 4 6.40 -5.00 -3.41
N ALA A 5 5.25 -4.50 -3.86
CA ALA A 5 4.99 -3.07 -3.95
C ALA A 5 4.36 -2.54 -2.65
N LEU A 6 5.01 -1.54 -2.04
CA LEU A 6 4.40 -0.78 -0.95
C LEU A 6 3.37 0.19 -1.54
N VAL A 7 2.12 0.06 -1.12
CA VAL A 7 1.00 0.84 -1.65
C VAL A 7 0.29 1.60 -0.54
N SER A 8 -0.03 2.86 -0.82
CA SER A 8 -0.73 3.75 0.11
C SER A 8 -2.18 4.03 -0.32
N GLY A 9 -2.53 3.68 -1.56
CA GLY A 9 -3.78 4.10 -2.21
C GLY A 9 -3.67 5.47 -2.91
N GLY A 10 -2.54 6.15 -2.76
CA GLY A 10 -2.22 7.41 -3.43
C GLY A 10 -1.51 7.23 -4.78
N LYS A 11 -1.52 8.31 -5.58
CA LYS A 11 -0.96 8.37 -6.94
C LYS A 11 0.51 7.98 -7.01
N ASP A 12 1.31 8.35 -6.01
CA ASP A 12 2.77 8.19 -6.04
C ASP A 12 3.16 6.72 -5.92
N SER A 13 2.48 5.96 -5.05
CA SER A 13 2.67 4.50 -4.97
C SER A 13 2.23 3.77 -6.24
N CYS A 14 1.16 4.25 -6.90
CA CYS A 14 0.72 3.74 -8.20
C CYS A 14 1.78 4.01 -9.29
N TYR A 15 2.33 5.22 -9.33
CA TYR A 15 3.41 5.57 -10.26
C TYR A 15 4.66 4.72 -10.04
N ALA A 16 5.04 4.47 -8.78
CA ALA A 16 6.15 3.58 -8.46
C ALA A 16 5.93 2.16 -9.01
N MET A 17 4.73 1.60 -8.89
CA MET A 17 4.38 0.31 -9.50
C MET A 17 4.52 0.33 -11.02
N MET A 18 4.02 1.38 -11.68
CA MET A 18 4.17 1.52 -13.14
C MET A 18 5.65 1.57 -13.55
N LYS A 19 6.51 2.21 -12.75
CA LYS A 19 7.97 2.21 -12.98
C LYS A 19 8.60 0.84 -12.78
N CYS A 20 8.19 0.06 -11.77
CA CYS A 20 8.64 -1.31 -11.62
C CYS A 20 8.35 -2.14 -12.88
N VAL A 21 7.12 -2.05 -13.41
CA VAL A 21 6.74 -2.73 -14.65
C VAL A 21 7.56 -2.22 -15.84
N GLN A 22 7.75 -0.90 -15.97
CA GLN A 22 8.56 -0.30 -17.03
C GLN A 22 10.01 -0.81 -17.03
N TYR A 23 10.59 -1.07 -15.85
CA TYR A 23 11.94 -1.61 -15.70
C TYR A 23 12.01 -3.16 -15.74
N GLY A 24 10.94 -3.83 -16.16
CA GLY A 24 10.92 -5.29 -16.30
C GLY A 24 10.87 -6.04 -14.97
N HIS A 25 10.32 -5.43 -13.92
CA HIS A 25 10.05 -6.11 -12.65
C HIS A 25 8.63 -6.66 -12.63
N GLU A 26 8.47 -7.81 -11.99
CA GLU A 26 7.19 -8.49 -11.78
C GLU A 26 6.72 -8.18 -10.36
N ILE A 27 5.59 -7.49 -10.23
CA ILE A 27 4.97 -7.23 -8.93
C ILE A 27 4.20 -8.50 -8.54
N VAL A 28 4.67 -9.20 -7.52
CA VAL A 28 4.09 -10.48 -7.09
C VAL A 28 3.17 -10.36 -5.87
N ALA A 29 3.22 -9.22 -5.18
CA ALA A 29 2.34 -8.90 -4.05
C ALA A 29 2.30 -7.39 -3.79
N LEU A 30 1.25 -6.96 -3.11
CA LEU A 30 1.12 -5.62 -2.54
C LEU A 30 1.25 -5.68 -1.02
N ALA A 31 1.81 -4.62 -0.43
CA ALA A 31 1.90 -4.47 1.02
C ALA A 31 1.48 -3.06 1.46
N ASN A 32 0.76 -2.99 2.58
CA ASN A 32 0.23 -1.73 3.13
C ASN A 32 0.21 -1.76 4.66
N LEU A 33 0.55 -0.63 5.29
CA LEU A 33 0.32 -0.40 6.72
C LEU A 33 -1.04 0.27 6.93
N LEU A 34 -1.67 -0.05 8.05
CA LEU A 34 -2.94 0.54 8.48
C LEU A 34 -2.89 0.88 9.98
N PRO A 35 -3.76 1.79 10.46
CA PRO A 35 -3.86 2.11 11.88
C PRO A 35 -4.13 0.88 12.73
N ALA A 36 -3.73 0.95 14.00
CA ALA A 36 -4.06 -0.06 15.00
C ALA A 36 -5.57 -0.17 15.22
N ASP A 37 -6.29 0.94 15.08
CA ASP A 37 -7.74 1.05 15.22
C ASP A 37 -8.36 1.56 13.91
N ASP A 38 -9.19 0.73 13.27
CA ASP A 38 -9.85 1.06 12.01
C ASP A 38 -10.93 2.15 12.17
N SER A 39 -11.33 2.49 13.40
CA SER A 39 -12.25 3.60 13.70
C SER A 39 -11.56 4.97 13.81
N ILE A 40 -10.22 4.98 13.81
CA ILE A 40 -9.41 6.19 13.94
C ILE A 40 -8.70 6.45 12.62
N ASP A 41 -9.12 7.51 11.94
CA ASP A 41 -8.32 8.10 10.88
C ASP A 41 -7.15 8.86 11.52
N GLU A 42 -5.94 8.28 11.47
CA GLU A 42 -4.72 8.92 11.96
C GLU A 42 -4.27 10.02 10.97
N LEU A 43 -4.97 11.15 10.97
CA LEU A 43 -4.78 12.24 9.99
C LEU A 43 -3.36 12.81 10.00
N ASP A 44 -2.70 12.81 11.15
CA ASP A 44 -1.33 13.30 11.34
C ASP A 44 -0.27 12.19 11.26
N SER A 45 -0.59 11.06 10.60
CA SER A 45 0.36 9.98 10.37
C SER A 45 1.50 10.45 9.45
N TYR A 46 2.73 10.36 9.96
CA TYR A 46 3.97 10.57 9.19
C TYR A 46 4.46 9.32 8.46
N MET A 47 3.81 8.16 8.68
CA MET A 47 4.32 6.85 8.24
C MET A 47 3.52 6.25 7.08
N TYR A 48 2.19 6.35 7.13
CA TYR A 48 1.30 5.79 6.12
C TYR A 48 0.14 6.75 5.83
N GLN A 49 -0.40 6.63 4.63
CA GLN A 49 -1.46 7.51 4.15
C GLN A 49 -2.82 7.09 4.71
N THR A 50 -3.55 8.05 5.29
CA THR A 50 -4.90 7.86 5.84
C THR A 50 -5.96 8.02 4.76
N PHE A 51 -5.93 9.12 4.01
CA PHE A 51 -6.89 9.32 2.92
C PHE A 51 -6.67 8.35 1.75
N GLY A 52 -7.72 7.61 1.36
CA GLY A 52 -7.68 6.74 0.19
C GLY A 52 -7.04 5.37 0.43
N HIS A 53 -6.63 5.05 1.66
CA HIS A 53 -6.10 3.72 2.00
C HIS A 53 -7.12 2.60 1.74
N GLN A 54 -8.42 2.92 1.73
CA GLN A 54 -9.52 2.02 1.38
C GLN A 54 -9.41 1.50 -0.06
N MET A 55 -8.81 2.27 -0.98
CA MET A 55 -8.64 1.86 -2.38
C MET A 55 -7.55 0.80 -2.58
N VAL A 56 -6.67 0.58 -1.59
CA VAL A 56 -5.59 -0.42 -1.68
C VAL A 56 -6.14 -1.82 -1.98
N VAL A 57 -7.31 -2.16 -1.43
CA VAL A 57 -7.98 -3.43 -1.71
C VAL A 57 -8.36 -3.55 -3.19
N SER A 58 -8.80 -2.45 -3.81
CA SER A 58 -9.14 -2.41 -5.22
C SER A 58 -7.90 -2.60 -6.11
N TYR A 59 -6.73 -2.07 -5.72
CA TYR A 59 -5.49 -2.31 -6.47
C TYR A 59 -5.17 -3.80 -6.56
N ALA A 60 -5.23 -4.51 -5.44
CA ALA A 60 -4.97 -5.94 -5.39
C ALA A 60 -5.95 -6.74 -6.26
N LYS A 61 -7.23 -6.40 -6.20
CA LYS A 61 -8.28 -7.02 -7.04
C LYS A 61 -8.03 -6.79 -8.53
N CYS A 62 -7.72 -5.56 -8.94
CA CYS A 62 -7.46 -5.23 -10.33
C CYS A 62 -6.19 -5.87 -10.88
N MET A 63 -5.16 -6.02 -10.03
CA MET A 63 -3.88 -6.59 -10.42
C MET A 63 -3.83 -8.12 -10.32
N GLY A 64 -4.77 -8.75 -9.60
CA GLY A 64 -4.81 -10.20 -9.42
C GLY A 64 -3.67 -10.76 -8.55
N VAL A 65 -3.10 -9.93 -7.68
CA VAL A 65 -1.97 -10.30 -6.81
C VAL A 65 -2.37 -10.25 -5.32
N PRO A 66 -1.73 -11.05 -4.45
CA PRO A 66 -2.01 -11.02 -3.02
C PRO A 66 -1.70 -9.66 -2.40
N LEU A 67 -2.50 -9.29 -1.40
CA LEU A 67 -2.33 -8.07 -0.61
C LEU A 67 -2.10 -8.43 0.85
N PHE A 68 -0.96 -7.99 1.38
CA PHE A 68 -0.61 -8.11 2.78
C PHE A 68 -0.82 -6.78 3.47
N ARG A 69 -1.61 -6.77 4.55
CA ARG A 69 -1.82 -5.56 5.34
C ARG A 69 -1.45 -5.81 6.79
N ARG A 70 -0.77 -4.85 7.43
CA ARG A 70 -0.35 -4.95 8.82
C ARG A 70 -0.75 -3.71 9.61
N ARG A 71 -1.39 -3.94 10.76
CA ARG A 71 -1.64 -2.91 11.77
C ARG A 71 -0.33 -2.52 12.44
N ILE A 72 -0.14 -1.23 12.65
CA ILE A 72 1.02 -0.68 13.35
C ILE A 72 0.56 0.32 14.40
N GLN A 73 1.30 0.36 15.51
CA GLN A 73 1.20 1.39 16.53
C GLN A 73 2.61 1.92 16.75
N GLY A 74 2.76 3.25 16.81
CA GLY A 74 4.03 3.86 17.17
C GLY A 74 4.46 3.42 18.57
N SER A 75 5.73 3.09 18.75
CA SER A 75 6.34 2.95 20.06
C SER A 75 6.98 4.28 20.45
N THR A 76 6.84 4.66 21.72
CA THR A 76 7.60 5.77 22.32
C THR A 76 9.04 5.36 22.57
#